data_AF-A0A7S0EM92-F1
#
_entry.id   AF-A0A7S0EM92-F1
#
_cell.length_a   1.000
_cell.length_b   1.000
_cell.length_c   1.000
_cell.angle_alpha   90.00
_cell.angle_beta   90.00
_cell.angle_gamma   90.00
#
_symmetry.space_group_name_H-M   'P 1'
#
loop_
_entity.id
_entity.type
_entity.pdbx_description
1 polymer ?
#
loop_
_entity_poly.entity_id
_entity_poly.type
_entity_poly.pdbx_seq_one_letter_code
_entity_poly.pdbx_strand_id
1 'polypeptide(L)'
;SLEELHAEENFLESFRGACEQPKLESVWLQGNPIARCYCYRIMAICAFGKSLRYIDGQAVKKEEAEKAHALGVVAAEAIRDGWLVDTAPNPDAEFDLAFDEYEDFRKFA
;
A
#
# COMPACT_ATOMS: atom_id res chain seq x y z
N SER A 1 19.25 2.29 9.80
CA SER A 1 17.77 2.19 9.77
C SER A 1 17.26 3.24 8.83
N LEU A 2 16.25 2.93 8.02
CA LEU A 2 15.68 3.87 7.07
C LEU A 2 14.65 4.77 7.77
N GLU A 3 14.76 6.08 7.61
CA GLU A 3 13.86 7.09 8.20
C GLU A 3 13.09 7.86 7.12
N GLU A 4 13.72 8.03 5.96
CA GLU A 4 13.15 8.69 4.79
C GLU A 4 13.41 7.84 3.54
N LEU A 5 12.41 7.75 2.66
CA LEU A 5 12.52 7.06 1.37
C LEU A 5 12.06 7.98 0.25
N HIS A 6 13.00 8.33 -0.63
CA HIS A 6 12.75 9.07 -1.86
C HIS A 6 12.70 8.09 -3.03
N ALA A 7 11.53 7.97 -3.65
CA ALA A 7 11.27 7.10 -4.79
C ALA A 7 10.36 7.78 -5.83
N GLU A 8 10.35 9.12 -5.86
CA GLU A 8 9.61 9.94 -6.82
C GLU A 8 10.00 9.63 -8.26
N GLU A 9 9.09 9.88 -9.20
CA GLU A 9 9.37 9.84 -10.65
C GLU A 9 9.97 8.51 -11.14
N ASN A 10 9.50 7.40 -10.57
CA ASN A 10 9.85 6.05 -10.97
C ASN A 10 8.66 5.35 -11.64
N PHE A 11 8.76 4.02 -11.80
CA PHE A 11 7.73 3.18 -12.41
C PHE A 11 7.11 2.19 -11.41
N LEU A 12 6.91 2.62 -10.16
CA LEU A 12 6.24 1.81 -9.15
C LEU A 12 4.75 1.70 -9.46
N GLU A 13 4.32 0.50 -9.85
CA GLU A 13 2.92 0.18 -10.13
C GLU A 13 2.21 -0.42 -8.91
N SER A 14 2.96 -1.02 -7.98
CA SER A 14 2.47 -1.62 -6.74
C SER A 14 3.50 -1.51 -5.62
N PHE A 15 3.15 -1.97 -4.43
CA PHE A 15 4.07 -2.10 -3.29
C PHE A 15 4.71 -3.50 -3.21
N ARG A 16 4.78 -4.22 -4.33
CA ARG A 16 5.35 -5.57 -4.37
C ARG A 16 6.79 -5.57 -3.84
N GLY A 17 7.06 -6.42 -2.86
CA GLY A 17 8.38 -6.55 -2.24
C GLY A 17 8.71 -5.48 -1.20
N ALA A 18 7.79 -4.55 -0.92
CA ALA A 18 7.91 -3.69 0.25
C ALA A 18 7.85 -4.52 1.54
N CYS A 19 8.40 -3.99 2.62
CA CYS A 19 8.34 -4.59 3.95
C CYS A 19 8.17 -3.51 5.00
N GLU A 20 7.68 -3.89 6.18
CA GLU A 20 7.51 -2.97 7.30
C GLU A 20 8.87 -2.37 7.69
N GLN A 21 8.92 -1.04 7.82
CA GLN A 21 10.10 -0.27 8.18
C GLN A 21 9.82 0.48 9.49
N PRO A 22 10.19 -0.08 10.66
CA PRO A 22 9.77 0.45 11.97
C PRO A 22 10.17 1.89 12.30
N LYS A 23 11.12 2.47 11.53
CA LYS A 23 11.60 3.83 11.69
C LYS A 23 11.33 4.73 10.48
N LEU A 24 10.70 4.23 9.42
CA LEU A 24 10.41 5.05 8.25
C LEU A 24 9.27 6.01 8.59
N GLU A 25 9.57 7.30 8.54
CA GLU A 25 8.64 8.37 8.91
C GLU A 25 8.09 9.09 7.68
N SER A 26 8.87 9.16 6.61
CA SER A 26 8.50 9.90 5.39
C SER A 26 8.79 9.08 4.14
N VAL A 27 7.85 9.09 3.20
CA VAL A 27 8.03 8.52 1.87
C VAL A 27 7.54 9.49 0.80
N TRP A 28 8.25 9.54 -0.32
CA TRP A 28 7.83 10.26 -1.51
C TRP A 28 7.72 9.30 -2.69
N LEU A 29 6.51 9.22 -3.25
CA LEU A 29 6.07 8.30 -4.31
C LEU A 29 5.44 9.05 -5.48
N GLN A 30 5.30 10.38 -5.40
CA GLN A 30 4.75 11.18 -6.49
C GLN A 30 5.44 10.92 -7.83
N GLY A 31 4.67 10.98 -8.92
CA GLY A 31 5.18 10.68 -10.26
C GLY A 31 5.22 9.19 -10.61
N ASN A 32 4.95 8.28 -9.68
CA ASN A 32 4.78 6.85 -9.97
C ASN A 32 3.34 6.50 -10.41
N PRO A 33 3.13 5.45 -11.22
CA PRO A 33 1.79 4.96 -11.55
C PRO A 33 0.89 4.68 -10.34
N ILE A 34 1.44 4.08 -9.27
CA ILE A 34 0.70 3.76 -8.05
C ILE A 34 0.06 4.98 -7.37
N ALA A 35 0.64 6.17 -7.52
CA ALA A 35 0.12 7.40 -6.93
C ALA A 35 -1.25 7.83 -7.54
N ARG A 36 -1.68 7.19 -8.64
CA ARG A 36 -3.00 7.40 -9.25
C ARG A 36 -4.09 6.52 -8.64
N CYS A 37 -3.72 5.46 -7.91
CA CYS A 37 -4.68 4.59 -7.25
C CYS A 37 -5.39 5.34 -6.12
N TYR A 38 -6.72 5.21 -6.02
CA TYR A 38 -7.52 5.95 -5.05
C TYR A 38 -7.04 5.73 -3.60
N CYS A 39 -6.65 4.50 -3.27
CA CYS A 39 -6.19 4.12 -1.93
C CYS A 39 -4.66 4.14 -1.75
N TYR A 40 -3.86 4.75 -2.65
CA TYR A 40 -2.40 4.58 -2.63
C TYR A 40 -1.74 4.96 -1.30
N ARG A 41 -2.23 6.02 -0.63
CA ARG A 41 -1.69 6.47 0.66
C ARG A 41 -1.97 5.46 1.77
N ILE A 42 -3.18 4.89 1.77
CA ILE A 42 -3.57 3.83 2.72
C ILE A 42 -2.71 2.60 2.46
N MET A 43 -2.53 2.23 1.19
CA MET A 43 -1.66 1.11 0.80
C MET A 43 -0.21 1.32 1.23
N ALA A 44 0.33 2.54 1.13
CA ALA A 44 1.68 2.85 1.61
C ALA A 44 1.81 2.62 3.12
N ILE A 45 0.81 3.01 3.91
CA ILE A 45 0.77 2.76 5.36
C ILE A 45 0.72 1.25 5.66
N CYS A 46 -0.09 0.49 4.93
CA CYS A 46 -0.14 -0.97 5.06
C CYS A 46 1.20 -1.64 4.68
N ALA A 47 1.84 -1.15 3.62
CA ALA A 47 3.08 -1.72 3.09
C ALA A 47 4.27 -1.47 4.02
N PHE A 48 4.47 -0.21 4.43
CA PHE A 48 5.65 0.23 5.19
C PHE A 48 5.44 0.28 6.71
N GLY A 49 4.19 0.30 7.17
CA GLY A 49 3.83 0.24 8.59
C GLY A 49 3.45 1.58 9.22
N LYS A 50 3.13 1.50 10.52
CA LYS A 50 2.52 2.57 11.32
C LYS A 50 3.45 3.72 11.73
N SER A 51 4.75 3.63 11.45
CA SER A 51 5.70 4.71 11.74
C SER A 51 5.58 5.87 10.76
N LEU A 52 4.95 5.64 9.60
CA LEU A 52 4.80 6.62 8.53
C LEU A 52 3.97 7.81 9.01
N ARG A 53 4.58 8.99 8.97
CA ARG A 53 3.98 10.28 9.35
C ARG A 53 3.70 11.18 8.16
N TYR A 54 4.49 11.06 7.09
CA TYR A 54 4.37 11.87 5.89
C TYR A 54 4.43 11.01 4.62
N ILE A 55 3.56 11.33 3.66
CA ILE A 55 3.55 10.74 2.32
C ILE A 55 3.46 11.91 1.34
N ASP A 56 4.43 12.00 0.43
CA ASP A 56 4.55 13.09 -0.57
C ASP A 56 4.54 14.48 0.08
N GLY A 57 5.27 14.62 1.18
CA GLY A 57 5.34 15.86 1.97
C GLY A 57 4.04 16.22 2.72
N GLN A 58 2.98 15.42 2.61
CA GLN A 58 1.71 15.64 3.32
C GLN A 58 1.61 14.72 4.53
N ALA A 59 1.24 15.30 5.68
CA ALA A 59 1.00 14.54 6.90
C ALA A 59 -0.07 13.46 6.67
N VAL A 60 0.18 12.26 7.20
CA VAL A 60 -0.79 11.17 7.24
C VAL A 60 -1.98 11.62 8.09
N LYS A 61 -3.17 11.55 7.51
CA LYS A 61 -4.41 11.91 8.20
C LYS A 61 -4.83 10.78 9.12
N LYS A 62 -5.54 11.13 10.20
CA LYS A 62 -6.05 10.16 11.16
C LYS A 62 -6.93 9.10 10.48
N GLU A 63 -7.78 9.52 9.55
CA GLU A 63 -8.69 8.63 8.83
C GLU A 63 -7.95 7.67 7.90
N GLU A 64 -6.80 8.06 7.35
CA GLU A 64 -5.95 7.19 6.52
C GLU A 64 -5.33 6.08 7.39
N ALA A 65 -4.80 6.45 8.56
CA ALA A 65 -4.22 5.51 9.50
C ALA A 65 -5.27 4.55 10.08
N GLU A 66 -6.46 5.05 10.43
CA GLU A 66 -7.58 4.21 10.92
C GLU A 66 -8.05 3.21 9.85
N LYS A 67 -8.16 3.63 8.59
CA LYS A 67 -8.51 2.73 7.48
C LYS A 67 -7.42 1.68 7.24
N ALA A 68 -6.15 2.08 7.21
CA ALA A 68 -5.03 1.14 7.06
C ALA A 68 -5.00 0.11 8.18
N HIS A 69 -5.31 0.52 9.41
CA HIS A 69 -5.42 -0.39 10.54
C HIS A 69 -6.61 -1.35 10.42
N ALA A 70 -7.78 -0.84 10.00
CA ALA A 70 -9.00 -1.64 9.83
C ALA A 70 -8.89 -2.70 8.73
N LEU A 71 -8.07 -2.46 7.69
CA LEU A 71 -7.79 -3.44 6.63
C LEU A 71 -7.06 -4.69 7.16
N GLY A 72 -6.32 -4.57 8.26
CA GLY A 72 -5.68 -5.70 8.92
C GLY A 72 -4.46 -6.29 8.19
N VAL A 73 -3.93 -7.37 8.75
CA VAL A 73 -2.65 -7.97 8.34
C VAL A 73 -2.76 -8.62 6.95
N VAL A 74 -3.87 -9.25 6.64
CA VAL A 74 -4.10 -9.96 5.37
C VAL A 74 -4.01 -9.00 4.19
N ALA A 75 -4.69 -7.87 4.27
CA ALA A 75 -4.62 -6.83 3.25
C ALA A 75 -3.19 -6.26 3.12
N ALA A 76 -2.50 -6.04 4.24
CA ALA A 76 -1.12 -5.56 4.21
C ALA A 76 -0.16 -6.57 3.54
N GLU A 77 -0.39 -7.86 3.71
CA GLU A 77 0.34 -8.90 2.99
C GLU A 77 0.01 -8.89 1.49
N ALA A 78 -1.28 -8.86 1.12
CA ALA A 78 -1.69 -8.77 -0.29
C ALA A 78 -1.05 -7.58 -1.01
N ILE A 79 -1.02 -6.41 -0.36
CA ILE A 79 -0.39 -5.19 -0.88
C ILE A 79 1.12 -5.39 -1.10
N ARG A 80 1.81 -6.05 -0.17
CA ARG A 80 3.24 -6.40 -0.31
C ARG A 80 3.50 -7.50 -1.34
N ASP A 81 2.50 -8.31 -1.66
CA ASP A 81 2.53 -9.27 -2.76
C ASP A 81 2.22 -8.62 -4.12
N GLY A 82 1.75 -7.36 -4.12
CA GLY A 82 1.54 -6.52 -5.30
C GLY A 82 0.09 -6.20 -5.63
N TRP A 83 -0.86 -6.64 -4.81
CA TRP A 83 -2.29 -6.35 -5.00
C TRP A 83 -2.62 -4.89 -4.70
N LEU A 84 -3.58 -4.36 -5.43
CA LEU A 84 -4.05 -2.99 -5.28
C LEU A 84 -5.42 -3.00 -4.60
N VAL A 85 -5.58 -2.14 -3.60
CA VAL A 85 -6.87 -1.88 -2.97
C VAL A 85 -7.57 -0.79 -3.76
N ASP A 86 -8.79 -1.08 -4.19
CA ASP A 86 -9.70 -0.10 -4.78
C ASP A 86 -11.08 -0.16 -4.12
N THR A 87 -11.90 0.83 -4.39
CA THR A 87 -13.28 0.96 -3.90
C THR A 87 -14.32 0.58 -4.95
N ALA A 88 -13.88 0.32 -6.18
CA ALA A 88 -14.70 -0.19 -7.27
C ALA A 88 -13.98 -1.37 -7.95
N PRO A 89 -14.73 -2.36 -8.47
CA PRO A 89 -14.18 -3.40 -9.33
C PRO A 89 -13.37 -2.79 -10.47
N ASN A 90 -12.17 -3.30 -10.70
CA ASN A 90 -11.36 -2.89 -11.84
C ASN A 90 -11.65 -3.83 -13.02
N PRO A 91 -12.39 -3.40 -14.06
CA PRO A 91 -12.77 -4.26 -15.17
C PRO A 91 -11.58 -4.74 -16.01
N ASP A 92 -10.43 -4.07 -15.89
CA ASP A 92 -9.20 -4.41 -16.58
C ASP A 92 -8.25 -5.26 -15.73
N ALA A 93 -8.61 -5.59 -14.48
CA ALA A 93 -7.79 -6.44 -13.62
C ALA A 93 -7.84 -7.90 -14.07
N GLU A 94 -6.66 -8.56 -14.11
CA GLU A 94 -6.57 -9.99 -14.37
C GLU A 94 -7.26 -10.82 -13.27
N PHE A 95 -7.18 -10.31 -12.03
CA PHE A 95 -7.84 -10.86 -10.86
C PHE A 95 -8.47 -9.74 -10.03
N ASP A 96 -9.75 -9.90 -9.67
CA ASP A 96 -10.47 -9.02 -8.74
C ASP A 96 -11.09 -9.93 -7.67
N LEU A 97 -10.51 -9.92 -6.47
CA LEU A 97 -10.80 -10.85 -5.40
C LEU A 97 -11.16 -10.10 -4.11
N ALA A 98 -12.13 -10.63 -3.38
CA ALA A 98 -12.34 -10.26 -1.99
C ALA A 98 -11.21 -10.80 -1.08
N PHE A 99 -11.10 -10.28 0.14
CA PHE A 99 -10.00 -10.66 1.04
C PHE A 99 -9.98 -12.15 1.43
N ASP A 100 -11.15 -12.75 1.60
CA ASP A 100 -11.31 -14.18 1.86
C ASP A 100 -10.91 -15.03 0.64
N GLU A 101 -11.26 -14.59 -0.57
CA GLU A 101 -10.83 -15.24 -1.81
C GLU A 101 -9.32 -15.14 -2.02
N TYR A 102 -8.70 -14.02 -1.63
CA TYR A 102 -7.25 -13.85 -1.65
C TYR A 102 -6.52 -14.83 -0.72
N GLU A 103 -7.02 -15.02 0.51
CA GLU A 103 -6.42 -15.96 1.46
C GLU A 103 -6.41 -17.38 0.90
N ASP A 104 -7.46 -17.78 0.19
CA ASP A 104 -7.53 -19.08 -0.46
C ASP A 104 -6.61 -19.16 -1.68
N PHE A 105 -6.58 -18.13 -2.53
CA PHE A 105 -5.67 -18.06 -3.68
C PHE A 105 -4.20 -18.28 -3.25
N ARG A 106 -3.74 -17.60 -2.21
CA ARG A 106 -2.35 -17.69 -1.74
C ARG A 106 -1.98 -19.06 -1.16
N LYS A 107 -2.94 -19.87 -0.69
CA LYS A 107 -2.64 -21.25 -0.23
C LYS A 107 -2.21 -22.17 -1.37
N PHE A 108 -2.57 -21.84 -2.61
CA PHE A 108 -2.36 -22.69 -3.79
C PHE A 108 -1.45 -22.07 -4.85
N ALA A 109 -1.02 -20.82 -4.69
CA ALA A 109 -0.08 -20.10 -5.54
C ALA A 109 1.37 -20.28 -5.07
#